data_AF-A0A6P0VV61-F1
#
_entry.id   AF-A0A6P0VV61-F1
#
_cell.length_a   1.000
_cell.length_b   1.000
_cell.length_c   1.000
_cell.angle_alpha   90.00
_cell.angle_beta   90.00
_cell.angle_gamma   90.00
#
_symmetry.space_group_name_H-M   'P 1'
#
loop_
_entity.id
_entity.type
_entity.pdbx_description
1 polymer ?
#
loop_
_entity_poly.entity_id
_entity_poly.type
_entity_poly.pdbx_seq_one_letter_code
_entity_poly.pdbx_strand_id
1 'polypeptide(L)' 'MTNPRQLAFLALREIYRRGVFTDIALNQVLKTAQLNSVDRRLVTELVYGTVRRRRTLDALIDQLGKKKAHQQP' A
#
# COMPACT_ATOMS: atom_id res chain seq x y z
N MET A 1 16.91 -6.66 7.22
CA MET A 1 15.55 -7.24 7.24
C MET A 1 14.61 -6.27 6.57
N THR A 2 13.97 -6.67 5.47
CA THR A 2 13.08 -5.79 4.70
C THR A 2 11.69 -5.78 5.36
N ASN A 3 11.25 -4.64 5.87
CA ASN A 3 9.97 -4.55 6.59
C ASN A 3 8.78 -4.66 5.61
N PRO A 4 7.89 -5.66 5.74
CA PRO A 4 6.77 -5.87 4.82
C PRO A 4 5.79 -4.69 4.80
N ARG A 5 5.58 -3.99 5.92
CA ARG A 5 4.71 -2.80 5.95
C ARG A 5 5.32 -1.64 5.16
N GLN A 6 6.65 -1.48 5.22
CA GLN A 6 7.36 -0.47 4.43
C GLN A 6 7.24 -0.76 2.93
N LEU A 7 7.37 -2.03 2.53
CA LEU A 7 7.19 -2.44 1.14
C LEU A 7 5.76 -2.20 0.64
N ALA A 8 4.75 -2.53 1.45
CA ALA A 8 3.36 -2.24 1.13
C ALA A 8 3.11 -0.72 0.98
N PHE A 9 3.69 0.10 1.86
CA PHE A 9 3.62 1.55 1.76
C PHE A 9 4.23 2.08 0.45
N LEU A 10 5.40 1.57 0.05
CA LEU A 10 6.02 1.95 -1.22
C LEU A 10 5.14 1.60 -2.42
N ALA A 11 4.56 0.40 -2.46
CA ALA A 11 3.62 0.01 -3.52
C ALA A 11 2.38 0.92 -3.55
N LEU A 12 1.77 1.16 -2.38
CA LEU A 12 0.59 2.02 -2.25
C LEU A 12 0.88 3.46 -2.71
N ARG A 13 2.06 3.99 -2.38
CA ARG A 13 2.46 5.33 -2.82
C ARG A 13 2.55 5.44 -4.33
N GLU A 14 3.08 4.43 -5.01
CA GLU A 14 3.13 4.39 -6.48
C GLU A 14 1.73 4.32 -7.09
N ILE A 15 0.85 3.49 -6.53
CA ILE A 15 -0.55 3.37 -6.97
C ILE A 15 -1.28 4.71 -6.81
N TYR A 16 -1.16 5.34 -5.64
CA TYR A 16 -1.90 6.56 -5.32
C TYR A 16 -1.37 7.80 -6.05
N ARG A 17 -0.05 7.96 -6.15
CA ARG A 17 0.55 9.17 -6.75
C ARG A 17 0.69 9.08 -8.26
N ARG A 18 1.00 7.90 -8.79
CA ARG A 18 1.32 7.71 -10.22
C ARG A 18 0.21 7.00 -11.00
N GLY A 19 -0.87 6.60 -10.33
CA GLY A 19 -1.98 5.88 -10.97
C GLY A 19 -1.59 4.51 -11.51
N VAL A 20 -0.48 3.93 -11.02
CA VAL A 20 -0.01 2.61 -11.46
C VAL A 20 -1.00 1.54 -10.98
N PHE A 21 -1.27 0.55 -11.83
CA PHE A 21 -2.14 -0.56 -11.46
C PHE A 21 -1.55 -1.37 -10.29
N THR A 22 -2.43 -1.84 -9.41
CA THR A 22 -2.08 -2.50 -8.15
C THR A 22 -1.16 -3.70 -8.34
N ASP A 23 -1.45 -4.54 -9.33
CA ASP A 23 -0.69 -5.73 -9.70
C ASP A 23 0.72 -5.38 -10.20
N ILE A 24 0.86 -4.31 -11.01
CA ILE A 24 2.15 -3.84 -11.50
C ILE A 24 3.02 -3.34 -10.34
N ALA A 25 2.46 -2.45 -9.49
CA ALA A 25 3.19 -1.88 -8.35
C ALA A 25 3.60 -2.95 -7.33
N LEU A 26 2.69 -3.90 -7.03
CA LEU A 26 2.98 -5.01 -6.12
C LEU A 26 4.08 -5.92 -6.69
N ASN A 27 4.01 -6.28 -7.97
CA ASN A 27 5.02 -7.10 -8.62
C ASN A 27 6.41 -6.47 -8.58
N GLN A 28 6.51 -5.15 -8.80
CA GLN A 28 7.78 -4.44 -8.73
C GLN A 28 8.43 -4.57 -7.35
N VAL A 29 7.64 -4.37 -6.29
CA VAL A 29 8.10 -4.46 -4.91
C VAL A 29 8.46 -5.90 -4.51
N LEU A 30 7.65 -6.88 -4.90
CA LEU A 30 7.87 -8.30 -4.58
C LEU A 30 9.02 -8.95 -5.36
N LYS A 31 9.42 -8.39 -6.52
CA LYS A 31 10.61 -8.82 -7.27
C LYS A 31 11.89 -8.26 -6.65
N THR A 32 11.83 -7.04 -6.13
CA THR A 32 13.01 -6.33 -5.60
C THR A 32 13.35 -6.78 -4.17
N ALA A 33 12.38 -7.28 -3.41
CA ALA A 33 12.58 -7.73 -2.04
C ALA A 33 12.70 -9.26 -1.94
N GLN A 34 13.77 -9.75 -1.31
CA GLN A 34 13.83 -11.11 -0.78
C GLN A 34 12.95 -11.20 0.48
N LEU A 35 11.78 -11.81 0.34
CA LEU A 35 10.82 -12.02 1.42
C LEU A 35 10.57 -13.51 1.63
N ASN A 36 10.35 -13.90 2.88
CA ASN A 36 9.77 -15.21 3.18
C ASN A 36 8.30 -15.25 2.72
N SER A 37 7.70 -16.45 2.72
CA SER A 37 6.33 -16.64 2.24
C SER A 37 5.27 -15.87 3.05
N VAL A 38 5.48 -15.72 4.36
CA VAL A 38 4.57 -15.01 5.27
C VAL A 38 4.57 -13.51 5.00
N ASP A 39 5.75 -12.91 4.87
CA ASP A 39 5.93 -11.50 4.57
C ASP A 39 5.41 -11.15 3.17
N ARG A 40 5.64 -12.02 2.18
CA ARG A 40 5.07 -11.84 0.84
C ARG A 40 3.54 -11.82 0.87
N ARG A 41 2.90 -12.72 1.63
CA ARG A 41 1.45 -12.73 1.81
C ARG A 41 0.96 -11.48 2.53
N LEU A 42 1.67 -11.05 3.57
CA LEU A 42 1.34 -9.84 4.31
C LEU A 42 1.39 -8.58 3.43
N VAL A 43 2.45 -8.42 2.62
CA VAL A 43 2.56 -7.29 1.67
C VAL A 43 1.38 -7.30 0.69
N THR A 44 1.06 -8.47 0.14
CA THR A 44 -0.03 -8.65 -0.83
C THR A 44 -1.37 -8.23 -0.23
N GLU A 45 -1.70 -8.72 0.96
CA GLU A 45 -2.96 -8.39 1.65
C GLU A 45 -3.04 -6.93 2.07
N LEU A 46 -1.93 -6.32 2.52
CA LEU A 46 -1.92 -4.90 2.85
C LEU A 46 -2.18 -4.04 1.62
N VAL A 47 -1.54 -4.34 0.49
CA VAL A 47 -1.71 -3.57 -0.74
C VAL A 47 -3.12 -3.74 -1.30
N TYR A 48 -3.56 -4.97 -1.56
CA TYR A 48 -4.90 -5.22 -2.10
C TYR A 48 -6.00 -4.81 -1.14
N GLY A 49 -5.84 -5.08 0.16
CA GLY A 49 -6.80 -4.73 1.19
C GLY A 49 -7.00 -3.21 1.32
N THR A 50 -5.90 -2.44 1.26
CA THR A 50 -5.96 -0.98 1.31
C THR A 50 -6.61 -0.41 0.05
N VAL A 51 -6.22 -0.87 -1.14
CA VAL A 51 -6.83 -0.42 -2.40
C VAL A 51 -8.32 -0.75 -2.44
N ARG A 52 -8.71 -1.98 -2.04
CA ARG A 52 -10.12 -2.42 -2.02
C ARG A 52 -10.97 -1.58 -1.06
N ARG A 53 -10.41 -1.16 0.08
CA ARG A 53 -11.10 -0.37 1.11
C ARG A 53 -10.81 1.13 1.03
N ARG A 54 -10.20 1.60 -0.06
CA ARG A 54 -9.71 2.98 -0.20
C ARG A 54 -10.72 4.03 0.22
N ARG A 55 -11.95 3.99 -0.33
CA ARG A 55 -12.99 4.99 -0.01
C ARG A 55 -13.32 5.02 1.49
N THR A 56 -13.43 3.86 2.12
CA THR A 56 -13.71 3.76 3.56
C THR A 56 -12.53 4.30 4.37
N LEU A 57 -11.31 3.94 4.01
CA LEU A 57 -10.11 4.41 4.71
C LEU A 57 -9.92 5.92 4.52
N ASP A 58 -10.13 6.46 3.32
CA ASP A 58 -10.04 7.88 3.02
C ASP A 58 -11.08 8.67 3.84
N ALA A 59 -12.33 8.19 3.93
CA ALA A 59 -13.36 8.79 4.77
C ALA A 59 -12.99 8.80 6.26
N LEU A 60 -12.43 7.69 6.77
CA LEU A 60 -11.97 7.62 8.15
C LEU A 60 -10.78 8.56 8.41
N ILE A 61 -9.84 8.67 7.47
CA ILE A 61 -8.72 9.62 7.56
C ILE A 61 -9.25 11.06 7.57
N ASP A 62 -10.24 11.38 6.73
CA ASP A 62 -10.81 12.72 6.69
C ASP A 62 -11.58 13.10 7.96
N GLN A 63 -12.17 12.10 8.64
CA GLN A 63 -12.90 12.28 9.89
C GLN A 63 -11.98 12.36 11.12
N LEU A 64 -10.95 11.51 11.18
CA LEU A 64 -10.12 11.32 12.37
C LEU A 64 -8.74 11.98 12.28
N GLY A 65 -8.25 12.20 11.06
CA GLY A 65 -6.91 12.69 10.79
C GLY A 65 -6.81 14.22 10.81
N LYS A 66 -5.67 14.73 11.25
CA LYS A 66 -5.33 16.17 11.15
C LYS A 66 -5.09 16.61 9.70
N LYS A 67 -4.62 15.70 8.85
CA LYS A 67 -4.41 15.89 7.41
C LYS A 67 -5.43 15.07 6.65
N LYS A 68 -6.05 15.69 5.64
CA LYS A 68 -7.03 15.03 4.79
C LYS A 68 -6.39 13.92 3.96
N ALA A 69 -7.17 12.93 3.55
CA ALA A 69 -6.70 11.76 2.81
C ALA A 69 -5.93 12.15 1.53
N HIS A 70 -6.41 13.16 0.80
CA HIS A 70 -5.74 13.67 -0.41
C HIS A 70 -4.40 14.38 -0.14
N GLN A 71 -4.12 14.73 1.11
CA GLN A 71 -2.87 15.39 1.54
C GLN A 71 -1.86 14.39 2.13
N GLN A 72 -2.23 13.10 2.19
CA GLN A 72 -1.34 12.06 2.68
C GLN A 72 -0.18 11.84 1.70
N PRO A 73 1.02 11.54 2.22
CA PRO A 73 2.22 11.36 1.41
C PRO A 73 2.16 10.09 0.55
#